data_AF-A0A660XMY9-F1
#
_entry.id   AF-A0A660XMY9-F1
#
_cell.length_a   1.000
_cell.length_b   1.000
_cell.length_c   1.000
_cell.angle_alpha   90.00
_cell.angle_beta   90.00
_cell.angle_gamma   90.00
#
_symmetry.space_group_name_H-M   'P 1'
#
loop_
_entity.id
_entity.type
_entity.pdbx_description
1 polymer ?
#
loop_
_entity_poly.entity_id
_entity_poly.type
_entity_poly.pdbx_seq_one_letter_code
_entity_poly.pdbx_strand_id
1 'polypeptide(L)' 'MKKIFFLFLITLCFAGDLNLMFWNVENFFDINDDPKKKDGAFLPGGIKRYTYRSYCLKVQHLADVINSIDPHV' A
#
# COMPACT_ATOMS: atom_id res chain seq x y z
N MET A 1 -23.85 -18.83 32.93
CA MET A 1 -23.99 -18.95 31.46
C MET A 1 -24.67 -17.74 30.82
N LYS A 2 -25.91 -17.38 31.19
CA LYS A 2 -26.63 -16.22 30.58
C LYS A 2 -25.91 -14.86 30.71
N LYS A 3 -25.24 -14.59 31.85
CA LYS A 3 -24.46 -13.35 32.06
C LYS A 3 -23.19 -13.27 31.21
N ILE A 4 -22.53 -14.42 30.99
CA ILE A 4 -21.34 -14.53 30.12
C ILE A 4 -21.75 -14.38 28.65
N PHE A 5 -22.88 -14.98 28.27
CA PHE A 5 -23.48 -14.79 26.95
C PHE A 5 -23.84 -13.32 26.70
N PHE A 6 -24.42 -12.64 27.70
CA PHE A 6 -24.75 -11.21 27.60
C PHE A 6 -23.51 -10.31 27.50
N LEU A 7 -22.43 -10.64 28.22
CA LEU A 7 -21.15 -9.92 28.13
C LEU A 7 -20.49 -10.09 26.75
N PHE A 8 -20.58 -11.28 26.16
CA PHE A 8 -20.11 -11.55 24.79
C PHE A 8 -20.91 -10.80 23.72
N LEU A 9 -22.23 -10.63 23.94
CA LEU A 9 -23.10 -9.87 23.06
C LEU A 9 -22.77 -8.36 23.07
N ILE A 10 -22.41 -7.82 24.23
CA ILE A 10 -21.99 -6.41 24.37
C ILE A 10 -20.69 -6.15 23.60
N THR A 11 -19.72 -7.06 23.66
CA THR A 11 -18.45 -6.91 22.91
C THR A 11 -18.62 -6.91 21.39
N LEU A 12 -19.62 -7.63 20.86
CA LEU A 12 -19.95 -7.62 19.43
C LEU A 12 -20.59 -6.29 18.98
N CYS A 13 -21.28 -5.58 19.88
CA CYS A 13 -21.88 -4.27 19.58
C CYS A 13 -20.86 -3.11 19.51
N PHE A 14 -19.59 -3.33 19.89
CA PHE A 14 -18.51 -2.32 19.85
C PHE A 14 -17.48 -2.57 18.73
N ALA A 15 -17.76 -3.47 17.79
CA ALA A 15 -16.89 -3.62 16.62
C ALA A 15 -17.00 -2.36 15.73
N GLY A 16 -15.94 -1.57 15.66
CA GLY A 16 -15.86 -0.41 14.76
C GLY A 16 -15.69 -0.81 13.30
N ASP A 17 -15.84 0.16 12.40
CA ASP A 17 -15.69 -0.06 10.96
C ASP A 17 -14.25 -0.51 10.61
N LEU A 18 -14.14 -1.59 9.84
CA LEU A 18 -12.87 -2.08 9.32
C LEU A 18 -12.76 -1.76 7.83
N ASN A 19 -11.81 -0.90 7.51
CA ASN A 19 -11.54 -0.49 6.14
C ASN A 19 -10.35 -1.28 5.59
N LEU A 20 -10.56 -2.00 4.48
CA LEU A 20 -9.54 -2.82 3.84
C LEU A 20 -9.34 -2.39 2.39
N MET A 21 -8.10 -2.05 2.06
CA MET A 21 -7.68 -1.69 0.70
C MET A 21 -6.63 -2.67 0.19
N PHE A 22 -6.70 -2.96 -1.12
CA PHE A 22 -5.62 -3.57 -1.88
C PHE A 22 -5.27 -2.69 -3.10
N TRP A 23 -3.98 -2.47 -3.33
CA TRP A 23 -3.48 -1.71 -4.47
C TRP A 23 -2.23 -2.36 -5.06
N ASN A 24 -2.22 -2.56 -6.40
CA ASN A 24 -1.02 -2.99 -7.11
C ASN A 24 -0.10 -1.79 -7.39
N VAL A 25 1.13 -1.81 -6.86
CA VAL A 25 2.11 -0.72 -7.03
C VAL A 25 2.86 -0.77 -8.37
N GLU A 26 2.58 -1.76 -9.22
CA GLU A 26 3.18 -1.94 -10.54
C GLU A 26 4.72 -1.98 -10.47
N ASN A 27 5.41 -1.29 -11.40
CA ASN A 27 6.87 -1.20 -11.48
C ASN A 27 7.47 -0.23 -10.44
N PHE A 28 7.22 -0.44 -9.15
CA PHE A 28 7.80 0.38 -8.07
C PHE A 28 9.17 -0.17 -7.66
N PHE A 29 10.17 0.13 -8.47
CA PHE A 29 11.55 -0.32 -8.26
C PHE A 29 12.42 0.77 -7.63
N ASP A 30 13.47 0.34 -6.95
CA ASP A 30 14.57 1.22 -6.54
C ASP A 30 15.52 1.48 -7.73
N ILE A 31 16.57 2.27 -7.51
CA ILE A 31 17.49 2.70 -8.57
C ILE A 31 18.79 1.91 -8.62
N ASN A 32 18.93 0.87 -7.79
CA ASN A 32 20.13 0.05 -7.71
C ASN A 32 19.96 -1.19 -8.57
N ASP A 33 21.03 -1.56 -9.28
CA ASP A 33 21.04 -2.77 -10.08
C ASP A 33 21.13 -4.00 -9.16
N ASP A 34 20.12 -4.88 -9.22
CA ASP A 34 20.12 -6.17 -8.55
C ASP A 34 20.11 -7.28 -9.62
N PRO A 35 21.21 -8.05 -9.78
CA PRO A 35 21.31 -9.07 -10.83
C PRO A 35 20.29 -10.22 -10.66
N LYS A 36 19.61 -10.33 -9.52
CA LYS A 36 18.54 -11.32 -9.30
C LYS A 36 17.17 -10.80 -9.73
N LYS A 37 17.03 -9.51 -10.03
CA LYS A 37 15.79 -8.88 -10.48
C LYS A 37 15.86 -8.56 -11.97
N LYS A 38 14.69 -8.58 -12.63
CA LYS A 38 14.55 -8.26 -14.06
C LYS A 38 13.98 -6.85 -14.24
N ASP A 39 14.58 -5.86 -13.58
CA ASP A 39 14.16 -4.46 -13.56
C ASP A 39 15.18 -3.52 -14.23
N GLY A 40 16.23 -4.04 -14.88
CA GLY A 40 17.29 -3.25 -15.53
C GLY A 40 16.80 -2.18 -16.53
N ALA A 41 15.62 -2.35 -17.12
CA ALA A 41 14.97 -1.32 -17.94
C ALA A 41 14.66 -0.03 -17.15
N PHE A 42 14.47 -0.13 -15.84
CA PHE A 42 14.14 0.92 -14.88
C PHE A 42 15.33 1.32 -13.99
N LEU A 43 16.54 1.19 -14.52
CA LEU A 43 17.72 1.83 -13.92
C LEU A 43 17.97 3.20 -14.57
N PRO A 44 18.81 4.06 -13.95
CA PRO A 44 19.19 5.35 -14.56
C PRO A 44 19.82 5.20 -15.94
N GLY A 45 20.61 4.15 -16.16
CA GLY A 45 21.20 3.78 -17.45
C GLY A 45 20.31 2.88 -18.31
N GLY A 46 19.16 2.43 -17.80
CA GLY A 46 18.22 1.57 -18.50
C GLY A 46 17.40 2.30 -19.55
N ILE A 47 16.64 1.55 -20.36
CA ILE A 47 15.88 2.11 -21.49
C ILE A 47 14.84 3.15 -21.05
N LYS A 48 14.30 3.03 -19.82
CA LYS A 48 13.32 3.94 -19.25
C LYS A 48 13.95 5.12 -18.53
N ARG A 49 15.28 5.17 -18.38
CA ARG A 49 16.04 6.23 -17.71
C ARG A 49 15.43 6.60 -16.36
N TYR A 50 15.06 5.59 -15.59
CA TYR A 50 14.34 5.79 -14.33
C TYR A 50 15.33 6.29 -13.28
N THR A 51 15.03 7.46 -12.72
CA THR A 51 15.96 8.19 -11.83
C THR A 51 15.46 8.17 -10.40
N TYR A 52 16.29 8.64 -9.46
CA TYR A 52 15.85 8.87 -8.08
C TYR A 52 14.62 9.79 -8.02
N ARG A 53 14.53 10.79 -8.90
CA ARG A 53 13.35 11.65 -9.02
C ARG A 53 12.11 10.86 -9.43
N SER A 54 12.23 9.90 -10.35
CA SER A 54 11.13 9.02 -10.76
C SER A 54 10.64 8.17 -9.59
N TYR A 55 11.56 7.62 -8.80
CA TYR A 55 11.26 6.90 -7.56
C TYR A 55 10.52 7.77 -6.54
N CYS A 56 11.05 8.95 -6.21
CA CYS A 56 10.41 9.86 -5.27
C CYS A 56 9.01 10.30 -5.72
N LEU A 57 8.84 10.54 -7.02
CA LEU A 57 7.53 10.90 -7.58
C LEU A 57 6.53 9.75 -7.42
N LYS A 58 6.93 8.50 -7.61
CA LYS A 58 6.07 7.34 -7.34
C LYS A 58 5.72 7.20 -5.87
N VAL A 59 6.67 7.39 -4.97
CA VAL A 59 6.42 7.40 -3.51
C VAL A 59 5.38 8.46 -3.16
N GLN A 60 5.54 9.68 -3.68
CA GLN A 60 4.62 10.78 -3.44
C GLN A 60 3.21 10.44 -3.94
N HIS A 61 3.07 9.96 -5.18
CA HIS A 61 1.76 9.60 -5.71
C HIS A 61 1.09 8.45 -4.94
N LEU A 62 1.86 7.46 -4.47
CA LEU A 62 1.31 6.39 -3.62
C LEU A 62 0.81 6.95 -2.29
N ALA A 63 1.56 7.87 -1.67
CA ALA A 63 1.12 8.53 -0.45
C ALA A 63 -0.13 9.38 -0.68
N ASP A 64 -0.21 10.11 -1.80
CA ASP A 64 -1.37 10.91 -2.17
C ASP A 64 -2.61 10.04 -2.33
N VAL A 65 -2.51 8.89 -3.02
CA VAL A 65 -3.62 7.92 -3.15
C VAL A 65 -4.05 7.41 -1.78
N ILE A 66 -3.13 6.90 -0.97
CA ILE A 66 -3.44 6.37 0.37
C ILE A 66 -4.12 7.43 1.24
N ASN A 67 -3.64 8.67 1.23
CA ASN A 67 -4.19 9.77 2.03
C ASN A 67 -5.53 10.30 1.50
N SER A 68 -5.77 10.19 0.20
CA SER A 68 -7.02 10.62 -0.44
C SER A 68 -8.17 9.62 -0.28
N ILE A 69 -7.88 8.41 0.19
CA ILE A 69 -8.89 7.38 0.30
C ILE A 69 -9.79 7.67 1.48
N ASP A 70 -11.04 7.91 1.15
CA ASP A 70 -12.16 7.82 2.07
C ASP A 70 -12.78 6.42 1.92
N PRO A 71 -12.65 5.55 2.92
CA PRO A 71 -13.23 4.22 2.86
C PRO A 71 -14.74 4.19 3.12
N HIS A 72 -15.37 5.36 3.31
CA HIS A 72 -16.83 5.48 3.47
C HIS A 72 -17.59 5.62 2.14
N VAL A 73 -16.94 5.34 1.00
CA VAL A 73 -17.55 5.28 -0.34
C VAL A 73 -17.78 3.85 -0.80
#